data_AF-A0A7W7HY44-F1
#
_entry.id   AF-A0A7W7HY44-F1
#
_cell.length_a   1.000
_cell.length_b   1.000
_cell.length_c   1.000
_cell.angle_alpha   90.00
_cell.angle_beta   90.00
_cell.angle_gamma   90.00
#
_symmetry.space_group_name_H-M   'P 1'
#
loop_
_entity.id
_entity.type
_entity.pdbx_description
1 polymer ?
#
loop_
_entity_poly.entity_id
_entity_poly.type
_entity_poly.pdbx_seq_one_letter_code
_entity_poly.pdbx_strand_id
1 'polypeptide(L)'
;MPQAEACRAEWDAGAAHETRRVFARAAAGDRRYNKMTTRQLKKTGLWRWRLSTSAIQLTKSEQKQRERARIYLRFAEFRRLSTLQLRRR
;
A
#
# COMPACT_ATOMS: atom_id res chain seq x y z
N MET A 1 7.42 9.38 6.06
CA MET A 1 8.41 8.34 5.70
C MET A 1 8.35 8.15 4.20
N PRO A 2 9.25 8.82 3.44
CA PRO A 2 9.07 9.00 1.99
C PRO A 2 8.91 7.68 1.22
N GLN A 3 9.62 6.63 1.64
CA GLN A 3 9.57 5.31 0.98
C GLN A 3 8.28 4.54 1.26
N ALA A 4 7.71 4.67 2.46
CA ALA A 4 6.42 4.03 2.77
C ALA A 4 5.26 4.74 2.03
N GLU A 5 5.35 6.07 1.91
CA GLU A 5 4.40 6.88 1.13
C GLU A 5 4.50 6.57 -0.37
N ALA A 6 5.70 6.39 -0.90
CA ALA A 6 5.91 5.96 -2.29
C ALA A 6 5.29 4.58 -2.56
N CYS A 7 5.53 3.58 -1.70
CA CYS A 7 4.90 2.25 -1.86
C CYS A 7 3.36 2.33 -1.84
N ARG A 8 2.81 3.20 -0.99
CA ARG A 8 1.36 3.44 -0.92
C ARG A 8 0.83 4.09 -2.19
N ALA A 9 1.50 5.13 -2.69
CA ALA A 9 1.14 5.80 -3.93
C ALA A 9 1.16 4.84 -5.13
N GLU A 10 2.19 4.00 -5.24
CA GLU A 10 2.27 2.95 -6.26
C GLU A 10 1.15 1.91 -6.12
N TRP A 11 0.81 1.55 -4.89
CA TRP A 11 -0.29 0.64 -4.61
C TRP A 11 -1.63 1.20 -5.09
N ASP A 12 -1.90 2.48 -4.79
CA ASP A 12 -3.12 3.17 -5.19
C ASP A 12 -3.19 3.34 -6.72
N ALA A 13 -2.07 3.67 -7.35
CA ALA A 13 -1.97 3.75 -8.80
C ALA A 13 -2.25 2.40 -9.48
N GLY A 14 -1.70 1.30 -8.95
CA GLY A 14 -1.98 -0.06 -9.43
C GLY A 14 -3.46 -0.45 -9.27
N ALA A 15 -4.08 -0.10 -8.15
CA ALA A 15 -5.51 -0.33 -7.91
C ALA A 15 -6.39 0.42 -8.92
N ALA A 16 -6.04 1.69 -9.21
CA ALA A 16 -6.74 2.50 -10.21
C ALA A 16 -6.57 1.90 -11.62
N HIS A 17 -5.37 1.47 -11.97
CA HIS A 17 -5.07 0.85 -13.26
C HIS A 17 -5.86 -0.46 -13.48
N GLU A 18 -5.83 -1.40 -12.53
CA GLU A 18 -6.57 -2.66 -12.66
C GLU A 18 -8.08 -2.43 -12.70
N THR A 19 -8.57 -1.44 -11.95
CA THR A 19 -9.98 -1.00 -12.04
C THR A 19 -10.31 -0.53 -13.46
N ARG A 20 -9.54 0.40 -14.04
CA ARG A 20 -9.75 0.86 -15.43
C ARG A 20 -9.72 -0.30 -16.43
N ARG A 21 -8.80 -1.25 -16.25
CA ARG A 21 -8.69 -2.43 -17.10
C ARG A 21 -9.93 -3.33 -17.05
N VAL A 22 -10.50 -3.56 -15.86
CA VAL A 22 -11.76 -4.32 -15.71
C VAL A 22 -12.93 -3.59 -16.36
N PHE A 23 -13.00 -2.27 -16.22
CA PHE A 23 -13.99 -1.44 -16.90
C PHE A 23 -13.86 -1.52 -18.43
N ALA A 24 -12.64 -1.42 -18.96
CA ALA A 24 -12.39 -1.54 -20.39
C ALA A 24 -12.83 -2.91 -20.94
N ARG A 25 -12.60 -3.99 -20.19
CA ARG A 25 -13.08 -5.33 -20.58
C ARG A 25 -14.60 -5.45 -20.55
N ALA A 26 -15.26 -4.85 -19.56
CA ALA A 26 -16.71 -4.80 -19.51
C ALA A 26 -17.29 -4.04 -20.72
N ALA A 27 -16.70 -2.90 -21.07
CA ALA A 27 -17.07 -2.09 -22.23
C ALA A 27 -16.85 -2.83 -23.56
N ALA A 28 -15.79 -3.65 -23.65
CA ALA A 28 -15.52 -4.52 -24.79
C ALA A 28 -16.46 -5.75 -24.87
N GLY A 29 -17.42 -5.89 -23.96
CA GLY A 29 -18.41 -6.97 -23.98
C GLY A 29 -17.92 -8.30 -23.41
N ASP A 30 -16.81 -8.34 -22.67
CA ASP A 30 -16.33 -9.56 -22.01
C ASP A 30 -17.43 -10.12 -21.09
N ARG A 31 -17.89 -11.35 -21.38
CA ARG A 31 -19.00 -12.02 -20.67
C ARG A 31 -18.77 -12.13 -19.15
N ARG A 32 -17.52 -12.06 -18.69
CA ARG A 32 -17.19 -12.09 -17.26
C ARG A 32 -17.54 -10.79 -16.54
N TYR A 33 -17.58 -9.66 -17.26
CA TYR A 33 -17.69 -8.32 -16.67
C TYR A 33 -18.88 -7.52 -17.21
N ASN A 34 -19.39 -7.82 -18.40
CA ASN A 34 -20.42 -7.03 -19.08
C ASN A 34 -21.76 -6.92 -18.32
N LYS A 35 -22.09 -7.89 -17.48
CA LYS A 35 -23.29 -7.89 -16.63
C LYS A 35 -23.07 -7.28 -15.24
N MET A 36 -21.85 -6.86 -14.92
CA MET A 36 -21.53 -6.28 -13.61
C MET A 36 -21.89 -4.79 -13.57
N THR A 37 -22.47 -4.37 -12.45
CA THR A 37 -22.65 -2.94 -12.14
C THR A 37 -21.31 -2.24 -11.95
N THR A 38 -21.28 -0.91 -12.09
CA THR A 38 -20.10 -0.07 -11.80
C THR A 38 -19.47 -0.37 -10.43
N ARG A 39 -20.30 -0.60 -9.39
CA ARG A 39 -19.82 -0.92 -8.05
C ARG A 39 -19.15 -2.30 -8.00
N GLN A 40 -19.72 -3.29 -8.69
CA GLN A 40 -19.14 -4.62 -8.79
C GLN A 40 -17.82 -4.58 -9.58
N LEU A 41 -17.75 -3.85 -10.69
CA LEU A 41 -16.52 -3.68 -11.46
C LEU A 41 -15.40 -3.06 -10.63
N LYS A 42 -15.70 -2.02 -9.83
CA LYS A 42 -14.74 -1.42 -8.89
C LYS A 42 -14.25 -2.43 -7.85
N LYS A 43 -15.16 -3.18 -7.21
CA LYS A 43 -14.79 -4.23 -6.25
C LYS A 43 -13.93 -5.31 -6.90
N THR A 44 -14.28 -5.76 -8.10
CA THR A 44 -13.54 -6.78 -8.85
C THR A 44 -12.14 -6.30 -9.22
N GLY A 45 -12.01 -5.08 -9.74
CA GLY A 45 -10.70 -4.48 -10.04
C GLY A 45 -9.81 -4.41 -8.81
N LEU A 46 -10.35 -3.91 -7.69
CA LEU A 46 -9.63 -3.86 -6.41
C LEU A 46 -9.23 -5.26 -5.90
N TRP A 47 -10.13 -6.24 -6.00
CA TRP A 47 -9.85 -7.61 -5.57
C TRP A 47 -8.74 -8.25 -6.40
N ARG A 48 -8.80 -8.10 -7.73
CA ARG A 48 -7.76 -8.59 -8.65
C ARG A 48 -6.41 -7.95 -8.35
N TRP A 49 -6.38 -6.63 -8.11
CA TRP A 49 -5.16 -5.94 -7.74
C TRP A 49 -4.58 -6.47 -6.43
N ARG A 50 -5.41 -6.60 -5.38
CA ARG A 50 -4.99 -7.11 -4.06
C ARG A 50 -4.33 -8.48 -4.09
N LEU A 51 -4.76 -9.35 -5.01
CA LEU A 51 -4.20 -10.70 -5.16
C LEU A 51 -2.95 -10.74 -6.05
N SER A 52 -2.62 -9.64 -6.72
CA SER A 52 -1.42 -9.59 -7.56
C SER A 52 -0.14 -9.64 -6.72
N THR A 53 0.90 -10.29 -7.25
CA THR A 53 2.22 -10.33 -6.61
C THR A 53 2.76 -8.92 -6.34
N SER A 54 2.56 -7.98 -7.26
CA SER A 54 3.00 -6.60 -7.11
C SER A 54 2.36 -5.91 -5.90
N ALA A 55 1.04 -6.00 -5.75
CA ALA A 55 0.33 -5.40 -4.60
C ALA A 55 0.79 -6.00 -3.26
N ILE A 56 1.02 -7.32 -3.24
CA ILE A 56 1.54 -8.02 -2.06
C ILE A 56 2.94 -7.51 -1.72
N GLN A 57 3.84 -7.38 -2.70
CA GLN A 57 5.21 -6.90 -2.47
C GLN A 57 5.26 -5.44 -2.03
N LEU A 58 4.40 -4.58 -2.60
CA LEU A 58 4.27 -3.18 -2.18
C LEU A 58 3.80 -3.08 -0.73
N THR A 59 2.82 -3.90 -0.34
CA THR A 59 2.32 -3.95 1.05
C THR A 59 3.42 -4.41 2.01
N LYS A 60 4.18 -5.46 1.66
CA LYS A 60 5.31 -5.94 2.45
C LYS A 60 6.41 -4.89 2.57
N SER A 61 6.70 -4.18 1.48
CA SER A 61 7.71 -3.12 1.46
C SER A 61 7.29 -1.92 2.31
N GLU A 62 6.04 -1.46 2.20
CA GLU A 62 5.48 -0.42 3.07
C GLU A 62 5.61 -0.80 4.54
N GLN A 63 5.22 -2.03 4.91
CA GLN A 63 5.31 -2.53 6.28
C GLN A 63 6.75 -2.57 6.78
N LYS A 64 7.70 -3.03 5.96
CA LYS A 64 9.12 -3.06 6.29
C LYS A 64 9.66 -1.66 6.58
N GLN A 65 9.27 -0.67 5.78
CA GLN A 65 9.72 0.72 5.97
C GLN A 65 9.12 1.34 7.24
N ARG A 66 7.85 1.04 7.55
CA ARG A 66 7.22 1.44 8.81
C ARG A 66 7.90 0.84 10.02
N GLU A 67 8.26 -0.43 9.96
CA GLU A 67 8.95 -1.07 11.09
C GLU A 67 10.34 -0.48 11.30
N ARG A 68 11.10 -0.25 10.23
CA ARG A 68 12.40 0.46 10.30
C ARG A 68 12.26 1.84 10.95
N ALA A 69 11.24 2.59 10.54
CA ALA A 69 10.93 3.90 11.13
C ALA A 69 10.66 3.79 12.64
N ARG A 70 9.85 2.81 13.04
CA ARG A 70 9.51 2.57 14.44
C ARG A 70 10.73 2.23 15.29
N ILE A 71 11.60 1.35 14.79
CA ILE A 71 12.84 0.95 15.49
C ILE A 71 13.75 2.17 15.65
N TYR A 72 13.92 2.96 14.59
CA TYR A 72 14.75 4.16 14.65
C TYR A 72 14.23 5.17 15.67
N LEU A 73 12.92 5.44 15.68
CA LEU A 73 12.30 6.35 16.65
C LEU A 73 12.49 5.86 18.09
N ARG A 74 12.25 4.56 18.35
CA ARG A 74 12.51 3.95 19.67
C ARG A 74 13.97 4.11 20.12
N PHE A 75 14.92 3.90 19.20
CA PHE A 75 16.33 4.07 19.51
C PHE A 75 16.69 5.54 19.78
N ALA A 76 16.15 6.48 18.99
CA ALA A 76 16.36 7.91 19.19
C ALA A 76 15.80 8.39 20.54
N GLU A 77 14.62 7.90 20.93
CA GLU A 77 14.02 8.15 22.24
C GLU A 77 14.89 7.62 23.38
N PHE A 78 15.35 6.36 23.29
CA PHE A 78 16.27 5.78 24.27
C PHE A 78 17.54 6.60 24.41
N ARG A 79 18.20 6.93 23.30
CA ARG A 79 19.44 7.73 23.30
C ARG A 79 19.24 9.11 23.94
N ARG A 80 18.10 9.76 23.67
CA ARG A 80 17.74 11.05 24.27
C ARG A 80 17.60 10.92 25.79
N LEU A 81 16.88 9.92 26.27
CA LEU A 81 16.67 9.68 27.70
C LEU A 81 17.98 9.35 28.42
N SER A 82 18.82 8.48 27.86
CA SER A 82 20.12 8.13 28.42
C SER A 82 21.07 9.33 28.52
N THR A 83 21.06 10.21 27.52
CA THR A 83 21.87 11.44 27.52
C THR A 83 21.38 12.44 28.58
N LEU A 84 20.06 12.54 28.81
CA LEU A 84 19.49 13.40 29.84
C LEU A 84 19.78 12.88 31.26
N GLN A 85 19.85 11.56 31.45
CA GLN A 85 20.24 10.96 32.73
C GLN A 85 21.71 11.20 33.08
N LEU A 86 22.60 11.15 32.09
CA LEU A 86 24.03 11.44 32.26
C LEU A 86 24.31 12.91 32.61
N ARG A 87 23.50 13.86 32.11
CA ARG A 87 23.65 15.30 32.44
C ARG A 87 23.07 15.72 33.79
N ARG A 88 22.32 14.84 34.46
CA ARG A 88 21.72 15.08 35.79
C ARG A 88 22.56 14.50 36.93
N ARG A 89 23.67 13.83 36.60
CA ARG A 89 24.72 13.40 37.54
C ARG A 89 25.92 14.31 37.38
#